data_AF-A0A7C5LYN5-F1
#
_entry.id   AF-A0A7C5LYN5-F1
#
_cell.length_a   1.000
_cell.length_b   1.000
_cell.length_c   1.000
_cell.angle_alpha   90.00
_cell.angle_beta   90.00
_cell.angle_gamma   90.00
#
_symmetry.space_group_name_H-M   'P 1'
#
loop_
_entity.id
_entity.type
_entity.pdbx_description
1 polymer ?
#
loop_
_entity_poly.entity_id
_entity_poly.type
_entity_poly.pdbx_seq_one_letter_code
_entity_poly.pdbx_strand_id
1 'polypeptide(L)'
;MGMDVDIRCVWDAKARLGESPIWVDVENALYWVDIKAPAIHKYVPATDRKTTWPVPEKIGSLVYDEINGFRAAIKTGFVNIEFGHGGEIPTITKIIDPEVDLPNNRFNDGKLDADGRFWAGTMDDLEKESTGSWWRLGLDGQIRKMDTGYMVTNGPAFDDPRRLIYLTDSAKQTIYVAKYLSIGEIANKRVFKTFGEGEGYPDGMTTDADGNLWVAFWDGGCIRKINPQGEVIRTIQLPVPRPTSITISDDPDVLYVTSASTGLSEDQLAKAPLSGGIFKVTLPPSNGRRRNGKNKTRPVETTMGRAKPTSVIGREEDIRPSRLGEFFRNPIWAFVFATALSGLVLAPIIWPALKPQTKYFWIGAGVLAGLGLVGFIKLVMDNLSARLIDRETELRAELKQELLDELSKSTKAADVARRRTNSSIQSLRNEVKDIESHEALSKTEIEALKAQLENQTQATRAMEDRISHRINAAHGRIYTESQKVLRDLQRIKSEDIGKSAAEIAAIKATLDAQKQELKMLDQQFSKRL
;
A
#
# COMPACT_ATOMS: atom_id res chain seq x y z
N MET A 1 31.71 21.25 13.63
CA MET A 1 30.40 21.12 14.31
C MET A 1 29.64 20.04 13.57
N GLY A 2 29.56 18.83 14.14
CA GLY A 2 28.94 17.68 13.50
C GLY A 2 27.45 17.92 13.32
N MET A 3 26.94 17.76 12.10
CA MET A 3 25.51 17.87 11.86
C MET A 3 24.81 16.73 12.59
N ASP A 4 24.04 17.08 13.62
CA ASP A 4 23.44 16.14 14.56
C ASP A 4 22.52 15.15 13.85
N VAL A 5 22.64 13.88 14.21
CA VAL A 5 21.68 12.83 13.82
C VAL A 5 20.51 12.91 14.79
N ASP A 6 19.29 13.07 14.27
CA ASP A 6 18.09 13.01 15.12
C ASP A 6 17.64 11.56 15.27
N ILE A 7 17.58 11.08 16.52
CA ILE A 7 17.19 9.71 16.87
C ILE A 7 15.96 9.79 17.76
N ARG A 8 14.85 9.22 17.30
CA ARG A 8 13.59 9.21 18.04
C ARG A 8 13.01 7.80 18.10
N CYS A 9 12.66 7.36 19.31
CA CYS A 9 11.77 6.20 19.47
C CYS A 9 10.36 6.60 19.00
N VAL A 10 9.92 6.02 17.89
CA VAL A 10 8.59 6.29 17.30
C VAL A 10 7.54 5.29 17.77
N TRP A 11 7.99 4.15 18.28
CA TRP A 11 7.13 3.16 18.89
C TRP A 11 7.91 2.40 19.97
N ASP A 12 7.56 2.67 21.23
CA ASP A 12 8.04 1.89 22.37
C ASP A 12 7.27 0.58 22.49
N ALA A 13 7.51 -0.33 21.53
CA ALA A 13 6.73 -1.56 21.37
C ALA A 13 7.04 -2.63 22.43
N LYS A 14 8.15 -2.47 23.18
CA LYS A 14 8.68 -3.49 24.09
C LYS A 14 8.85 -4.87 23.42
N ALA A 15 9.20 -4.87 22.13
CA ALA A 15 9.35 -6.08 21.35
C ALA A 15 10.38 -7.01 22.02
N ARG A 16 10.08 -8.30 22.06
CA ARG A 16 11.03 -9.32 22.54
C ARG A 16 12.18 -9.43 21.54
N LEU A 17 11.85 -9.57 20.26
CA LEU A 17 12.81 -9.57 19.16
C LEU A 17 12.17 -8.91 17.94
N GLY A 18 12.16 -7.57 17.91
CA GLY A 18 11.69 -6.81 16.77
C GLY A 18 12.64 -6.99 15.59
N GLU A 19 12.11 -7.27 14.41
CA GLU A 19 12.90 -7.66 13.24
C GLU A 19 12.20 -7.32 11.91
N SER A 20 12.90 -7.56 10.81
CA SER A 20 12.45 -7.46 9.42
C SER A 20 11.65 -6.17 9.13
N PRO A 21 12.23 -4.98 9.41
CA PRO A 21 11.59 -3.73 9.05
C PRO A 21 11.55 -3.59 7.52
N ILE A 22 10.37 -3.38 6.96
CA ILE A 22 10.18 -3.06 5.55
C ILE A 22 9.36 -1.77 5.44
N TRP A 23 9.82 -0.87 4.58
CA TRP A 23 9.04 0.29 4.20
C TRP A 23 8.17 -0.04 2.98
N VAL A 24 6.86 0.15 3.12
CA VAL A 24 5.89 -0.07 2.04
C VAL A 24 5.47 1.29 1.50
N ASP A 25 6.15 1.73 0.43
CA ASP A 25 5.98 3.05 -0.21
C ASP A 25 4.52 3.38 -0.49
N VAL A 26 3.80 2.41 -1.04
CA VAL A 26 2.43 2.61 -1.52
C VAL A 26 1.46 2.89 -0.38
N GLU A 27 1.80 2.46 0.83
CA GLU A 27 1.02 2.71 2.04
C GLU A 27 1.63 3.80 2.93
N ASN A 28 2.82 4.30 2.58
CA ASN A 28 3.65 5.17 3.43
C ASN A 28 3.74 4.65 4.87
N ALA A 29 4.01 3.35 4.99
CA ALA A 29 3.96 2.64 6.26
C ALA A 29 5.17 1.74 6.45
N LEU A 30 5.66 1.71 7.68
CA LEU A 30 6.65 0.76 8.14
C LEU A 30 5.93 -0.50 8.61
N TYR A 31 6.32 -1.65 8.08
CA TYR A 31 5.96 -2.95 8.64
C TYR A 31 7.19 -3.57 9.30
N TRP A 32 6.98 -4.38 10.32
CA TRP A 32 8.02 -5.13 11.03
C TRP A 32 7.40 -6.29 11.79
N VAL A 33 8.21 -7.19 12.35
CA VAL A 33 7.73 -8.39 13.06
C VAL A 33 8.35 -8.52 14.44
N ASP A 34 7.67 -9.18 15.38
CA ASP A 34 8.31 -9.69 16.60
C ASP A 34 8.43 -11.21 16.51
N ILE A 35 9.67 -11.72 16.46
CA ILE A 35 9.94 -13.15 16.28
C ILE A 35 9.55 -13.94 17.54
N LYS A 36 9.84 -13.41 18.74
CA LYS A 36 9.72 -14.15 20.01
C LYS A 36 8.40 -13.87 20.73
N ALA A 37 7.66 -12.83 20.34
CA ALA A 37 6.24 -12.65 20.61
C ALA A 37 5.48 -12.55 19.27
N PRO A 38 5.24 -13.68 18.58
CA PRO A 38 4.89 -13.73 17.16
C PRO A 38 3.79 -12.76 16.73
N ALA A 39 4.17 -11.70 16.03
CA ALA A 39 3.25 -10.72 15.49
C ALA A 39 3.82 -9.99 14.26
N ILE A 40 2.92 -9.51 13.41
CA ILE A 40 3.20 -8.51 12.38
C ILE A 40 2.72 -7.16 12.90
N HIS A 41 3.51 -6.13 12.67
CA HIS A 41 3.23 -4.77 13.09
C HIS A 41 3.23 -3.82 11.90
N LYS A 42 2.41 -2.77 11.98
CA LYS A 42 2.36 -1.67 11.03
C LYS A 42 2.38 -0.34 11.75
N TYR A 43 3.20 0.57 11.26
CA TYR A 43 3.29 1.95 11.72
C TYR A 43 3.09 2.92 10.55
N VAL A 44 2.14 3.85 10.68
CA VAL A 44 1.86 4.90 9.70
C VAL A 44 2.33 6.24 10.28
N PRO A 45 3.49 6.77 9.86
CA PRO A 45 4.08 7.97 10.48
C PRO A 45 3.20 9.21 10.40
N ALA A 46 2.46 9.39 9.30
CA ALA A 46 1.64 10.58 9.06
C ALA A 46 0.52 10.76 10.09
N THR A 47 -0.01 9.66 10.64
CA THR A 47 -1.12 9.67 11.62
C THR A 47 -0.70 9.10 12.97
N ASP A 48 0.58 8.76 13.15
CA ASP A 48 1.13 8.01 14.27
C ASP A 48 0.39 6.69 14.61
N ARG A 49 -0.35 6.14 13.63
CA ARG A 49 -1.21 4.96 13.83
C ARG A 49 -0.36 3.70 13.86
N LYS A 50 -0.60 2.86 14.87
CA LYS A 50 0.11 1.60 15.12
C LYS A 50 -0.91 0.47 15.10
N THR A 51 -0.59 -0.63 14.43
CA THR A 51 -1.46 -1.81 14.33
C THR A 51 -0.62 -3.05 14.53
N THR A 52 -1.19 -4.04 15.21
CA THR A 52 -0.52 -5.31 15.54
C THR A 52 -1.46 -6.45 15.20
N TRP A 53 -0.93 -7.46 14.53
CA TRP A 53 -1.63 -8.70 14.23
C TRP A 53 -0.82 -9.88 14.79
N PRO A 54 -1.34 -10.63 15.77
CA PRO A 54 -0.68 -11.84 16.23
C PRO A 54 -0.66 -12.88 15.09
N VAL A 55 0.41 -13.67 15.05
CA VAL A 55 0.56 -14.79 14.10
C VAL A 55 0.82 -16.08 14.86
N PRO A 56 0.48 -17.26 14.32
CA PRO A 56 0.49 -18.52 15.08
C PRO A 56 1.89 -19.05 15.38
N GLU A 57 2.90 -18.60 14.64
CA GLU A 57 4.26 -19.14 14.69
C GLU A 57 5.29 -18.02 14.60
N LYS A 58 6.51 -18.28 15.09
CA LYS A 58 7.64 -17.36 14.94
C LYS A 58 7.78 -16.97 13.47
N ILE A 59 7.76 -15.67 13.21
CA ILE A 59 7.84 -15.06 11.88
C ILE A 59 9.20 -14.38 11.78
N GLY A 60 10.14 -14.98 11.04
CA GLY A 60 11.50 -14.47 10.94
C GLY A 60 11.60 -13.23 10.05
N SER A 61 10.92 -13.28 8.90
CA SER A 61 10.94 -12.18 7.93
C SER A 61 9.60 -11.94 7.26
N LEU A 62 9.37 -10.68 6.90
CA LEU A 62 8.23 -10.21 6.13
C LEU A 62 8.76 -9.44 4.93
N VAL A 63 8.21 -9.74 3.76
CA VAL A 63 8.50 -9.00 2.53
C VAL A 63 7.22 -8.55 1.87
N TYR A 64 7.33 -7.46 1.14
CA TYR A 64 6.27 -6.95 0.29
C TYR A 64 6.84 -6.68 -1.08
N ASP A 65 6.15 -7.17 -2.10
CA ASP A 65 6.23 -6.56 -3.40
C ASP A 65 4.84 -6.39 -3.98
N GLU A 66 4.84 -5.49 -4.92
CA GLU A 66 3.69 -5.04 -5.63
C GLU A 66 3.01 -6.21 -6.40
N ILE A 67 3.75 -7.18 -6.94
CA ILE A 67 3.24 -8.30 -7.76
C ILE A 67 2.62 -9.40 -6.90
N ASN A 68 3.31 -9.83 -5.86
CA ASN A 68 2.94 -10.99 -5.04
C ASN A 68 2.26 -10.60 -3.72
N GLY A 69 2.25 -9.31 -3.37
CA GLY A 69 1.74 -8.83 -2.08
C GLY A 69 2.69 -9.17 -0.94
N PHE A 70 2.12 -9.34 0.27
CA PHE A 70 2.91 -9.71 1.44
C PHE A 70 3.19 -11.21 1.47
N ARG A 71 4.45 -11.54 1.72
CA ARG A 71 4.92 -12.90 1.95
C ARG A 71 5.79 -12.91 3.20
N ALA A 72 5.85 -14.03 3.89
CA ALA A 72 6.67 -14.17 5.08
C ALA A 72 7.38 -15.52 5.10
N ALA A 73 8.48 -15.59 5.85
CA ALA A 73 9.10 -16.83 6.25
C ALA A 73 8.83 -17.03 7.75
N ILE A 74 7.99 -18.02 8.06
CA ILE A 74 7.65 -18.42 9.42
C ILE A 74 8.44 -19.68 9.80
N LYS A 75 8.34 -20.13 11.05
CA LYS A 75 9.04 -21.34 11.52
C LYS A 75 8.87 -22.51 10.55
N THR A 76 7.66 -22.77 10.10
CA THR A 76 7.33 -23.89 9.18
C THR A 76 7.28 -23.49 7.70
N GLY A 77 8.11 -22.54 7.27
CA GLY A 77 8.32 -22.27 5.84
C GLY A 77 7.77 -20.95 5.32
N PHE A 78 7.67 -20.87 4.00
CA PHE A 78 7.21 -19.69 3.26
C PHE A 78 5.68 -19.65 3.20
N VAL A 79 5.11 -18.46 3.41
CA VAL A 79 3.66 -18.22 3.42
C VAL A 79 3.30 -16.95 2.65
N ASN A 80 2.09 -16.91 2.11
CA ASN A 80 1.43 -15.67 1.70
C ASN A 80 0.66 -15.09 2.89
N ILE A 81 0.66 -13.76 3.00
CA ILE A 81 -0.07 -13.00 4.02
C ILE A 81 -1.10 -12.10 3.33
N GLU A 82 -2.37 -12.26 3.66
CA GLU A 82 -3.45 -11.40 3.19
C GLU A 82 -4.10 -10.68 4.36
N PHE A 83 -3.95 -9.35 4.41
CA PHE A 83 -4.58 -8.53 5.44
C PHE A 83 -6.07 -8.33 5.13
N GLY A 84 -6.91 -8.62 6.12
CA GLY A 84 -8.36 -8.37 6.05
C GLY A 84 -8.71 -6.89 6.21
N HIS A 85 -10.00 -6.57 6.11
CA HIS A 85 -10.46 -5.18 6.23
C HIS A 85 -10.51 -4.76 7.70
N GLY A 86 -10.32 -3.47 7.99
CA GLY A 86 -10.58 -2.92 9.33
C GLY A 86 -9.69 -3.46 10.47
N GLY A 87 -8.55 -4.10 10.16
CA GLY A 87 -7.64 -4.64 11.18
C GLY A 87 -7.91 -6.09 11.57
N GLU A 88 -8.70 -6.83 10.78
CA GLU A 88 -8.88 -8.28 10.91
C GLU A 88 -7.55 -9.05 10.92
N ILE A 89 -7.57 -10.23 11.54
CA ILE A 89 -6.42 -11.15 11.57
C ILE A 89 -6.05 -11.53 10.12
N PRO A 90 -4.76 -11.47 9.74
CA PRO A 90 -4.34 -11.82 8.40
C PRO A 90 -4.62 -13.29 8.09
N THR A 91 -5.07 -13.57 6.87
CA THR A 91 -5.10 -14.94 6.35
C THR A 91 -3.68 -15.34 5.97
N ILE A 92 -3.23 -16.49 6.48
CA ILE A 92 -1.89 -17.03 6.23
C ILE A 92 -2.05 -18.31 5.43
N THR A 93 -1.48 -18.36 4.24
CA THR A 93 -1.54 -19.52 3.35
C THR A 93 -0.14 -20.07 3.10
N LYS A 94 0.08 -21.34 3.45
CA LYS A 94 1.38 -22.01 3.27
C LYS A 94 1.70 -22.19 1.80
N ILE A 95 2.95 -21.86 1.45
CA ILE A 95 3.52 -22.09 0.12
C ILE A 95 4.32 -23.39 0.15
N ILE A 96 5.41 -23.41 0.94
CA ILE A 96 6.32 -24.55 1.02
C ILE A 96 7.18 -24.49 2.27
N ASP A 97 7.52 -25.66 2.81
CA ASP A 97 8.47 -25.83 3.92
C ASP A 97 9.67 -26.64 3.42
N PRO A 98 10.85 -26.03 3.27
CA PRO A 98 12.03 -26.73 2.77
C PRO A 98 12.78 -27.54 3.84
N GLU A 99 12.42 -27.41 5.12
CA GLU A 99 13.17 -27.97 6.25
C GLU A 99 12.28 -28.79 7.20
N VAL A 100 11.30 -29.51 6.64
CA VAL A 100 10.36 -30.36 7.40
C VAL A 100 11.09 -31.36 8.31
N ASP A 101 12.26 -31.83 7.89
CA ASP A 101 13.09 -32.79 8.63
C ASP A 101 14.00 -32.15 9.71
N LEU A 102 13.98 -30.82 9.85
CA LEU A 102 14.75 -30.06 10.85
C LEU A 102 13.80 -29.28 11.79
N PRO A 103 13.04 -29.95 12.67
CA PRO A 103 11.98 -29.32 13.48
C PRO A 103 12.48 -28.28 14.53
N ASN A 104 13.78 -28.29 14.81
CA ASN A 104 14.45 -27.32 15.68
C ASN A 104 14.94 -26.08 14.93
N ASN A 105 14.99 -26.12 13.59
CA ASN A 105 15.27 -24.94 12.80
C ASN A 105 14.05 -24.00 12.77
N ARG A 106 14.35 -22.73 12.49
CA ARG A 106 13.36 -21.72 12.11
C ARG A 106 13.96 -20.81 11.05
N PHE A 107 13.12 -20.13 10.31
CA PHE A 107 13.55 -18.95 9.55
C PHE A 107 13.95 -17.79 10.49
N ASN A 108 14.92 -17.02 10.03
CA ASN A 108 15.39 -15.78 10.64
C ASN A 108 15.18 -14.64 9.62
N ASP A 109 16.22 -13.91 9.22
CA ASP A 109 16.08 -12.76 8.33
C ASP A 109 15.88 -13.17 6.85
N GLY A 110 15.36 -12.24 6.05
CA GLY A 110 14.96 -12.46 4.66
C GLY A 110 14.57 -11.17 3.94
N LYS A 111 14.80 -11.16 2.62
CA LYS A 111 14.53 -10.00 1.75
C LYS A 111 14.23 -10.45 0.32
N LEU A 112 13.60 -9.58 -0.45
CA LEU A 112 13.48 -9.77 -1.89
C LEU A 112 14.77 -9.34 -2.59
N ASP A 113 15.10 -10.06 -3.67
CA ASP A 113 16.04 -9.55 -4.67
C ASP A 113 15.33 -8.61 -5.67
N ALA A 114 16.09 -7.92 -6.53
CA ALA A 114 15.54 -7.02 -7.56
C ALA A 114 14.51 -7.67 -8.50
N ASP A 115 14.57 -8.99 -8.67
CA ASP A 115 13.65 -9.73 -9.53
C ASP A 115 12.41 -10.22 -8.76
N GLY A 116 12.28 -9.87 -7.47
CA GLY A 116 11.13 -10.22 -6.61
C GLY A 116 11.15 -11.65 -6.08
N ARG A 117 12.28 -12.37 -6.17
CA ARG A 117 12.46 -13.70 -5.55
C ARG A 117 12.71 -13.50 -4.05
N PHE A 118 12.10 -14.36 -3.24
CA PHE A 118 12.18 -14.22 -1.79
C PHE A 118 13.28 -15.08 -1.21
N TRP A 119 14.31 -14.43 -0.67
CA TRP A 119 15.41 -15.05 0.03
C TRP A 119 15.16 -15.03 1.54
N ALA A 120 15.33 -16.17 2.21
CA ALA A 120 15.23 -16.25 3.66
C ALA A 120 16.19 -17.29 4.22
N GLY A 121 16.83 -16.96 5.34
CA GLY A 121 17.81 -17.80 6.02
C GLY A 121 17.15 -18.60 7.14
N THR A 122 17.60 -19.84 7.34
CA THR A 122 17.24 -20.67 8.49
C THR A 122 18.37 -20.73 9.51
N MET A 123 18.06 -21.16 10.73
CA MET A 123 19.01 -21.37 11.81
C MET A 123 18.44 -22.34 12.83
N ASP A 124 19.30 -22.97 13.63
CA ASP A 124 18.90 -23.63 14.87
C ASP A 124 18.31 -22.58 15.83
N ASP A 125 17.05 -22.75 16.25
CA ASP A 125 16.35 -21.78 17.11
C ASP A 125 16.96 -21.68 18.52
N LEU A 126 17.77 -22.67 18.92
CA LEU A 126 18.56 -22.65 20.16
C LEU A 126 19.99 -22.14 19.96
N GLU A 127 20.41 -21.84 18.73
CA GLU A 127 21.72 -21.29 18.40
C GLU A 127 22.90 -22.18 18.84
N LYS A 128 22.73 -23.52 18.80
CA LYS A 128 23.75 -24.49 19.22
C LYS A 128 24.50 -25.08 18.04
N GLU A 129 23.79 -25.32 16.94
CA GLU A 129 24.33 -26.03 15.78
C GLU A 129 24.37 -25.14 14.52
N SER A 130 25.34 -25.38 13.63
CA SER A 130 25.45 -24.68 12.34
C SER A 130 24.58 -25.32 11.25
N THR A 131 23.29 -25.52 11.54
CA THR A 131 22.31 -26.16 10.63
C THR A 131 21.62 -25.19 9.67
N GLY A 132 21.90 -23.88 9.79
CA GLY A 132 21.27 -22.83 9.00
C GLY A 132 21.66 -22.85 7.51
N SER A 133 20.69 -22.56 6.67
CA SER A 133 20.82 -22.49 5.22
C SER A 133 20.12 -21.25 4.64
N TRP A 134 20.64 -20.72 3.54
CA TRP A 134 19.94 -19.73 2.73
C TRP A 134 19.05 -20.41 1.72
N TRP A 135 17.78 -20.02 1.68
CA TRP A 135 16.80 -20.51 0.72
C TRP A 135 16.28 -19.37 -0.16
N ARG A 136 15.92 -19.70 -1.40
CA ARG A 136 15.30 -18.78 -2.35
C ARG A 136 14.01 -19.38 -2.90
N LEU A 137 12.91 -18.69 -2.70
CA LEU A 137 11.64 -18.95 -3.37
C LEU A 137 11.56 -18.14 -4.68
N GLY A 138 11.57 -18.84 -5.81
CA GLY A 138 11.44 -18.27 -7.15
C GLY A 138 10.02 -17.81 -7.49
N LEU A 139 9.90 -17.02 -8.57
CA LEU A 139 8.61 -16.55 -9.09
C LEU A 139 7.75 -17.69 -9.66
N ASP A 140 8.41 -18.79 -10.04
CA ASP A 140 7.83 -20.07 -10.47
C ASP A 140 7.30 -20.91 -9.28
N GLY A 141 7.48 -20.43 -8.05
CA GLY A 141 7.13 -21.15 -6.83
C GLY A 141 8.14 -22.23 -6.44
N GLN A 142 9.23 -22.41 -7.18
CA GLN A 142 10.27 -23.37 -6.82
C GLN A 142 11.17 -22.82 -5.72
N ILE A 143 11.51 -23.69 -4.77
CA ILE A 143 12.46 -23.38 -3.71
C ILE A 143 13.83 -23.97 -4.02
N ARG A 144 14.88 -23.19 -3.75
CA ARG A 144 16.27 -23.63 -3.94
C ARG A 144 17.11 -23.31 -2.71
N LYS A 145 17.97 -24.25 -2.33
CA LYS A 145 18.99 -24.07 -1.31
C LYS A 145 20.20 -23.39 -1.95
N MET A 146 20.60 -22.24 -1.43
CA MET A 146 21.58 -21.36 -2.07
C MET A 146 22.94 -21.40 -1.37
N ASP A 147 22.94 -21.57 -0.05
CA ASP A 147 24.15 -21.63 0.76
C ASP A 147 23.86 -22.30 2.11
N THR A 148 24.87 -22.85 2.78
CA THR A 148 24.70 -23.64 4.02
C THR A 148 25.81 -23.40 5.05
N GLY A 149 25.65 -23.96 6.25
CA GLY A 149 26.69 -23.97 7.29
C GLY A 149 26.69 -22.72 8.18
N TYR A 150 25.54 -22.06 8.29
CA TYR A 150 25.35 -20.88 9.12
C TYR A 150 24.86 -21.29 10.51
N MET A 151 25.35 -20.62 11.55
CA MET A 151 24.80 -20.77 12.90
C MET A 151 23.64 -19.79 13.12
N VAL A 152 23.80 -18.54 12.70
CA VAL A 152 22.72 -17.53 12.73
C VAL A 152 22.72 -16.78 11.41
N THR A 153 21.75 -17.07 10.55
CA THR A 153 21.59 -16.38 9.26
C THR A 153 21.01 -14.99 9.47
N ASN A 154 21.74 -13.97 9.02
CA ASN A 154 21.26 -12.59 9.04
C ASN A 154 21.61 -11.84 7.75
N GLY A 155 20.95 -10.71 7.53
CA GLY A 155 20.75 -10.20 6.18
C GLY A 155 19.63 -10.98 5.48
N PRO A 156 19.51 -10.94 4.15
CA PRO A 156 20.49 -10.48 3.19
C PRO A 156 20.31 -8.99 2.90
N ALA A 157 21.34 -8.37 2.31
CA ALA A 157 21.18 -7.10 1.59
C ALA A 157 21.65 -7.26 0.14
N PHE A 158 20.97 -6.58 -0.77
CA PHE A 158 21.26 -6.60 -2.20
C PHE A 158 21.80 -5.25 -2.66
N ASP A 159 22.92 -5.25 -3.37
CA ASP A 159 23.39 -4.11 -4.17
C ASP A 159 23.09 -4.46 -5.64
N ASP A 160 21.91 -4.09 -6.09
CA ASP A 160 21.42 -4.45 -7.42
C ASP A 160 22.28 -3.88 -8.56
N PRO A 161 22.71 -2.60 -8.52
CA PRO A 161 23.60 -2.05 -9.55
C PRO A 161 24.92 -2.82 -9.68
N ARG A 162 25.52 -3.28 -8.58
CA ARG A 162 26.78 -4.05 -8.62
C ARG A 162 26.58 -5.56 -8.69
N ARG A 163 25.32 -6.00 -8.65
CA ARG A 163 24.89 -7.39 -8.60
C ARG A 163 25.60 -8.13 -7.47
N LEU A 164 25.53 -7.59 -6.26
CA LEU A 164 26.11 -8.21 -5.06
C LEU A 164 25.01 -8.56 -4.06
N ILE A 165 25.22 -9.66 -3.34
CA ILE A 165 24.47 -10.04 -2.16
C ILE A 165 25.42 -10.07 -0.96
N TYR A 166 24.95 -9.55 0.17
CA TYR A 166 25.62 -9.61 1.47
C TYR A 166 24.86 -10.57 2.38
N LEU A 167 25.57 -11.53 2.97
CA LEU A 167 25.03 -12.57 3.85
C LEU A 167 25.83 -12.58 5.15
N THR A 168 25.18 -12.75 6.29
CA THR A 168 25.87 -12.78 7.58
C THR A 168 25.69 -14.11 8.28
N ASP A 169 26.78 -14.59 8.89
CA ASP A 169 26.71 -15.52 10.01
C ASP A 169 27.02 -14.75 11.29
N SER A 170 25.98 -14.38 12.04
CA SER A 170 26.12 -13.45 13.17
C SER A 170 26.98 -14.05 14.28
N ALA A 171 26.83 -15.34 14.57
CA ALA A 171 27.63 -16.03 15.59
C ALA A 171 29.13 -16.06 15.25
N LYS A 172 29.48 -16.05 13.95
CA LYS A 172 30.87 -15.93 13.47
C LYS A 172 31.32 -14.48 13.29
N GLN A 173 30.47 -13.50 13.62
CA GLN A 173 30.70 -12.06 13.41
C GLN A 173 31.24 -11.74 12.01
N THR A 174 30.75 -12.45 10.99
CA THR A 174 31.31 -12.40 9.64
C THR A 174 30.23 -12.12 8.62
N ILE A 175 30.44 -11.05 7.85
CA ILE A 175 29.67 -10.71 6.66
C ILE A 175 30.42 -11.27 5.44
N TYR A 176 29.72 -12.00 4.60
CA TYR A 176 30.15 -12.48 3.30
C TYR A 176 29.56 -11.59 2.21
N VAL A 177 30.25 -11.55 1.07
CA VAL A 177 29.73 -10.96 -0.16
C VAL A 177 29.89 -11.96 -1.29
N ALA A 178 28.87 -12.06 -2.14
CA ALA A 178 28.90 -12.88 -3.35
C ALA A 178 28.32 -12.09 -4.53
N LYS A 179 28.66 -12.53 -5.75
CA LYS A 179 27.99 -12.08 -6.96
C LYS A 179 26.59 -12.68 -7.02
N TYR A 180 25.60 -11.85 -7.27
CA TYR A 180 24.20 -12.22 -7.47
C TYR A 180 23.88 -12.25 -8.97
N LEU A 181 23.66 -13.44 -9.51
CA LEU A 181 23.45 -13.65 -10.94
C LEU A 181 21.98 -13.42 -11.32
N SER A 182 21.70 -13.00 -12.56
CA SER A 182 20.33 -12.79 -13.05
C SER A 182 19.45 -14.04 -13.01
N ILE A 183 20.07 -15.22 -13.05
CA ILE A 183 19.40 -16.53 -12.86
C ILE A 183 19.01 -16.79 -11.38
N GLY A 184 19.36 -15.86 -10.50
CA GLY A 184 19.15 -15.87 -9.06
C GLY A 184 20.05 -16.84 -8.29
N GLU A 185 21.21 -17.18 -8.85
CA GLU A 185 22.26 -17.96 -8.19
C GLU A 185 23.33 -17.03 -7.59
N ILE A 186 24.16 -17.56 -6.69
CA ILE A 186 25.32 -16.84 -6.15
C ILE A 186 26.63 -17.44 -6.66
N ALA A 187 27.64 -16.58 -6.85
CA ALA A 187 28.99 -16.98 -7.24
C ALA A 187 30.05 -16.19 -6.49
N ASN A 188 31.27 -16.74 -6.40
CA ASN A 188 32.44 -16.06 -5.83
C ASN A 188 32.20 -15.52 -4.40
N LYS A 189 31.52 -16.32 -3.56
CA LYS A 189 31.33 -15.99 -2.14
C LYS A 189 32.70 -15.85 -1.47
N ARG A 190 32.91 -14.72 -0.80
CA ARG A 190 34.12 -14.43 -0.03
C ARG A 190 33.78 -13.67 1.23
N VAL A 191 34.69 -13.66 2.19
CA VAL A 191 34.57 -12.77 3.35
C VAL A 191 34.58 -11.32 2.85
N PHE A 192 33.59 -10.55 3.28
CA PHE A 192 33.54 -9.11 3.12
C PHE A 192 34.21 -8.43 4.31
N LYS A 193 33.79 -8.81 5.53
CA LYS A 193 34.35 -8.29 6.78
C LYS A 193 34.08 -9.25 7.94
N THR A 194 35.06 -9.41 8.81
CA THR A 194 34.92 -10.05 10.12
C THR A 194 35.10 -9.00 11.21
N PHE A 195 34.30 -9.05 12.25
CA PHE A 195 34.37 -8.17 13.42
C PHE A 195 34.96 -8.92 14.61
N GLY A 196 35.61 -8.17 15.50
CA GLY A 196 36.27 -8.71 16.69
C GLY A 196 35.37 -8.77 17.92
N GLU A 197 35.94 -9.31 18.99
CA GLU A 197 35.33 -9.29 20.32
C GLU A 197 35.02 -7.84 20.77
N GLY A 198 33.86 -7.64 21.38
CA GLY A 198 33.41 -6.32 21.86
C GLY A 198 32.88 -5.38 20.78
N GLU A 199 32.96 -5.75 19.49
CA GLU A 199 32.36 -4.94 18.41
C GLU A 199 30.85 -5.15 18.23
N GLY A 200 30.27 -6.12 18.93
CA GLY A 200 28.89 -6.58 18.72
C GLY A 200 28.76 -7.56 17.56
N TYR A 201 27.56 -8.06 17.33
CA TYR A 201 27.26 -9.04 16.30
C TYR A 201 26.51 -8.37 15.15
N PRO A 202 27.01 -8.45 13.90
CA PRO A 202 26.29 -7.93 12.74
C PRO A 202 24.98 -8.69 12.58
N ASP A 203 23.89 -7.95 12.46
CA ASP A 203 22.53 -8.46 12.43
C ASP A 203 21.87 -8.09 11.09
N GLY A 204 20.63 -7.62 11.08
CA GLY A 204 19.94 -7.15 9.89
C GLY A 204 20.59 -5.93 9.21
N MET A 205 20.40 -5.85 7.89
CA MET A 205 21.13 -4.91 7.02
C MET A 205 20.35 -4.43 5.79
N THR A 206 20.81 -3.32 5.22
CA THR A 206 20.32 -2.78 3.94
C THR A 206 21.39 -1.99 3.21
N THR A 207 21.33 -1.93 1.89
CA THR A 207 22.20 -1.08 1.07
C THR A 207 21.55 0.30 0.86
N ASP A 208 22.38 1.33 0.67
CA ASP A 208 21.92 2.63 0.20
C ASP A 208 22.19 2.84 -1.30
N ALA A 209 21.70 3.96 -1.84
CA ALA A 209 21.83 4.29 -3.27
C ALA A 209 23.29 4.49 -3.74
N ASP A 210 24.21 4.78 -2.81
CA ASP A 210 25.64 4.89 -3.11
C ASP A 210 26.33 3.51 -3.02
N GLY A 211 25.55 2.47 -2.69
CA GLY A 211 25.93 1.09 -2.50
C GLY A 211 26.83 0.88 -1.29
N ASN A 212 26.65 1.67 -0.24
CA ASN A 212 27.19 1.36 1.08
C ASN A 212 26.24 0.45 1.83
N LEU A 213 26.78 -0.37 2.72
CA LEU A 213 26.01 -1.28 3.55
C LEU A 213 25.74 -0.64 4.92
N TRP A 214 24.48 -0.53 5.30
CA TRP A 214 24.06 -0.24 6.68
C TRP A 214 23.76 -1.54 7.41
N VAL A 215 24.32 -1.69 8.61
CA VAL A 215 24.21 -2.92 9.42
C VAL A 215 23.90 -2.55 10.87
N ALA A 216 22.92 -3.24 11.47
CA ALA A 216 22.66 -3.19 12.90
C ALA A 216 23.62 -4.11 13.68
N PHE A 217 24.04 -3.69 14.86
CA PHE A 217 24.97 -4.45 15.70
C PHE A 217 24.32 -4.82 17.04
N TRP A 218 23.91 -6.07 17.15
CA TRP A 218 23.44 -6.68 18.39
C TRP A 218 24.54 -6.66 19.45
N ASP A 219 24.22 -6.27 20.68
CA ASP A 219 25.15 -6.02 21.79
C ASP A 219 26.25 -4.98 21.49
N GLY A 220 26.23 -4.36 20.32
CA GLY A 220 27.08 -3.23 19.95
C GLY A 220 26.39 -1.87 20.08
N GLY A 221 25.08 -1.84 20.34
CA GLY A 221 24.31 -0.62 20.60
C GLY A 221 24.31 0.42 19.47
N CYS A 222 24.58 0.01 18.23
CA CYS A 222 24.73 0.94 17.12
C CYS A 222 24.28 0.37 15.77
N ILE A 223 24.13 1.28 14.79
CA ILE A 223 24.15 0.95 13.37
C ILE A 223 25.45 1.50 12.76
N ARG A 224 26.02 0.76 11.80
CA ARG A 224 27.25 1.18 11.09
C ARG A 224 27.02 1.22 9.59
N LYS A 225 27.58 2.24 8.94
CA LYS A 225 27.67 2.37 7.49
C LYS A 225 29.05 1.90 7.05
N ILE A 226 29.10 0.94 6.13
CA ILE A 226 30.32 0.29 5.66
C ILE A 226 30.41 0.51 4.14
N ASN A 227 31.55 1.02 3.67
CA ASN A 227 31.76 1.23 2.23
C ASN A 227 32.04 -0.09 1.50
N PRO A 228 32.03 -0.12 0.15
CA PRO A 228 32.32 -1.34 -0.63
C PRO A 228 33.71 -1.95 -0.39
N GLN A 229 34.64 -1.22 0.22
CA GLN A 229 35.97 -1.68 0.60
C GLN A 229 36.00 -2.38 1.97
N GLY A 230 34.89 -2.38 2.71
CA GLY A 230 34.79 -2.99 4.05
C GLY A 230 35.21 -2.06 5.19
N GLU A 231 35.36 -0.76 4.93
CA GLU A 231 35.69 0.25 5.93
C GLU A 231 34.42 0.82 6.55
N VAL A 232 34.40 0.94 7.88
CA VAL A 232 33.31 1.60 8.60
C VAL A 232 33.48 3.11 8.42
N ILE A 233 32.61 3.71 7.61
CA ILE A 233 32.64 5.14 7.30
C ILE A 233 31.72 5.97 8.20
N ARG A 234 30.81 5.31 8.94
CA ARG A 234 29.97 5.97 9.94
C ARG A 234 29.48 4.98 11.00
N THR A 235 29.39 5.44 12.23
CA THR A 235 28.73 4.73 13.34
C THR A 235 27.72 5.67 13.98
N ILE A 236 26.50 5.18 14.21
CA ILE A 236 25.43 5.91 14.91
C ILE A 236 25.05 5.09 16.14
N GLN A 237 25.31 5.65 17.32
CA GLN A 237 24.95 5.04 18.61
C GLN A 237 23.44 5.16 18.83
N LEU A 238 22.82 4.09 19.31
CA LEU A 238 21.41 4.02 19.63
C LEU A 238 21.23 3.87 21.15
N PRO A 239 20.13 4.37 21.73
CA PRO A 239 19.89 4.30 23.18
C PRO A 239 19.40 2.90 23.63
N VAL A 240 19.81 1.85 22.93
CA VAL A 240 19.48 0.44 23.19
C VAL A 240 20.67 -0.44 22.88
N PRO A 241 20.94 -1.50 23.66
CA PRO A 241 22.11 -2.37 23.46
C PRO A 241 21.95 -3.30 22.24
N ARG A 242 20.71 -3.64 21.87
CA ARG A 242 20.40 -4.64 20.84
C ARG A 242 19.53 -4.08 19.71
N PRO A 243 20.05 -3.15 18.87
CA PRO A 243 19.50 -2.93 17.53
C PRO A 243 19.59 -4.23 16.72
N THR A 244 18.56 -4.53 15.96
CA THR A 244 18.40 -5.84 15.29
C THR A 244 18.44 -5.72 13.77
N SER A 245 17.71 -4.76 13.19
CA SER A 245 17.66 -4.62 11.73
C SER A 245 17.32 -3.19 11.31
N ILE A 246 17.48 -2.90 10.02
CA ILE A 246 17.41 -1.56 9.47
C ILE A 246 16.76 -1.53 8.09
N THR A 247 15.95 -0.50 7.84
CA THR A 247 15.39 -0.21 6.52
C THR A 247 15.44 1.29 6.22
N ILE A 248 15.49 1.64 4.94
CA ILE A 248 15.44 3.02 4.45
C ILE A 248 14.01 3.31 4.01
N SER A 249 13.47 4.47 4.35
CA SER A 249 12.16 4.89 3.86
C SER A 249 12.23 5.43 2.41
N ASP A 250 11.13 5.98 1.92
CA ASP A 250 11.09 6.73 0.66
C ASP A 250 11.95 8.00 0.68
N ASP A 251 12.17 8.58 1.87
CA ASP A 251 13.21 9.57 2.11
C ASP A 251 14.56 8.85 2.42
N PRO A 252 15.58 8.98 1.55
CA PRO A 252 16.86 8.30 1.73
C PRO A 252 17.66 8.78 2.95
N ASP A 253 17.28 9.90 3.55
CA ASP A 253 17.90 10.42 4.77
C ASP A 253 17.16 9.94 6.03
N VAL A 254 16.12 9.10 5.90
CA VAL A 254 15.35 8.54 7.02
C VAL A 254 15.49 7.02 7.07
N LEU A 255 16.03 6.54 8.18
CA LEU A 255 16.18 5.12 8.48
C LEU A 255 15.21 4.72 9.60
N TYR A 256 14.67 3.52 9.53
CA TYR A 256 13.96 2.87 10.63
C TYR A 256 14.77 1.68 11.13
N VAL A 257 14.93 1.59 12.45
CA VAL A 257 15.73 0.57 13.12
C VAL A 257 14.88 -0.15 14.16
N THR A 258 14.83 -1.48 14.08
CA THR A 258 14.21 -2.35 15.08
C THR A 258 15.19 -2.66 16.20
N SER A 259 14.68 -3.06 17.37
CA SER A 259 15.52 -3.51 18.49
C SER A 259 14.86 -4.64 19.28
N ALA A 260 15.62 -5.25 20.18
CA ALA A 260 15.19 -6.36 21.02
C ALA A 260 15.34 -6.07 22.51
N SER A 261 14.46 -6.66 23.31
CA SER A 261 14.57 -6.72 24.78
C SER A 261 14.97 -8.11 25.28
N THR A 262 14.84 -9.15 24.45
CA THR A 262 15.12 -10.54 24.85
C THR A 262 16.55 -10.70 25.34
N GLY A 263 16.72 -11.45 26.43
CA GLY A 263 18.02 -11.79 27.01
C GLY A 263 18.74 -10.64 27.74
N LEU A 264 18.13 -9.46 27.88
CA LEU A 264 18.64 -8.41 28.76
C LEU A 264 18.20 -8.69 30.21
N SER A 265 19.09 -8.41 31.17
CA SER A 265 18.73 -8.44 32.59
C SER A 265 17.85 -7.25 32.99
N GLU A 266 17.22 -7.33 34.15
CA GLU A 266 16.43 -6.21 34.71
C GLU A 266 17.26 -4.93 34.83
N ASP A 267 18.52 -5.04 35.28
CA ASP A 267 19.45 -3.90 35.37
C ASP A 267 19.77 -3.29 34.00
N GLN A 268 19.93 -4.13 32.97
CA GLN A 268 20.17 -3.65 31.60
C GLN A 268 18.93 -2.96 31.04
N LEU A 269 17.73 -3.51 31.26
CA LEU A 269 16.47 -2.89 30.85
C LEU A 269 16.21 -1.58 31.60
N ALA A 270 16.57 -1.48 32.88
CA ALA A 270 16.48 -0.23 33.63
C ALA A 270 17.39 0.87 33.05
N LYS A 271 18.59 0.50 32.56
CA LYS A 271 19.53 1.43 31.90
C LYS A 271 19.14 1.77 30.46
N ALA A 272 18.48 0.85 29.77
CA ALA A 272 18.03 0.99 28.38
C ALA A 272 16.53 0.70 28.27
N PRO A 273 15.67 1.56 28.84
CA PRO A 273 14.23 1.28 28.97
C PRO A 273 13.51 1.19 27.62
N LEU A 274 14.09 1.72 26.55
CA LEU A 274 13.52 1.68 25.20
C LEU A 274 13.91 0.40 24.40
N SER A 275 14.55 -0.58 25.04
CA SER A 275 14.88 -1.86 24.40
C SER A 275 13.61 -2.57 23.91
N GLY A 276 13.62 -3.02 22.65
CA GLY A 276 12.41 -3.49 21.97
C GLY A 276 11.59 -2.39 21.29
N GLY A 277 12.09 -1.15 21.27
CA GLY A 277 11.49 -0.03 20.56
C GLY A 277 11.89 0.04 19.08
N ILE A 278 11.13 0.83 18.33
CA ILE A 278 11.40 1.17 16.92
C ILE A 278 11.91 2.61 16.87
N PHE A 279 13.07 2.79 16.24
CA PHE A 279 13.75 4.07 16.16
C PHE A 279 13.70 4.62 14.74
N LYS A 280 13.28 5.88 14.61
CA LYS A 280 13.51 6.68 13.41
C LYS A 280 14.84 7.41 13.59
N VAL A 281 15.72 7.26 12.62
CA VAL A 281 17.01 7.95 12.55
C VAL A 281 16.98 8.87 11.34
N THR A 282 17.05 10.17 11.57
CA THR A 282 17.11 11.18 10.51
C THR A 282 18.55 11.64 10.34
N LEU A 283 19.11 11.36 9.16
CA LEU A 283 20.44 11.78 8.78
C LEU A 283 20.45 13.26 8.40
N PRO A 284 21.54 13.99 8.67
CA PRO A 284 21.69 15.33 8.13
C PRO A 284 21.79 15.26 6.60
N PRO A 285 21.30 16.29 5.89
CA PRO A 285 21.39 16.34 4.43
C PRO A 285 22.85 16.18 4.01
N SER A 286 23.12 15.26 3.09
CA SER A 286 24.45 15.16 2.49
C SER A 286 24.82 16.49 1.81
N ASN A 287 25.95 17.08 2.18
CA ASN A 287 26.49 18.29 1.56
C ASN A 287 26.69 18.05 0.05
N GLY A 288 25.67 18.34 -0.75
CA GLY A 288 25.64 18.01 -2.18
C GLY A 288 24.23 17.78 -2.72
N ARG A 289 23.31 17.27 -1.89
CA ARG A 289 21.88 17.27 -2.22
C ARG A 289 21.28 18.60 -1.75
N ARG A 290 21.38 19.64 -2.60
CA ARG A 290 20.38 20.70 -2.53
C ARG A 290 19.02 19.99 -2.54
N ARG A 291 18.20 20.21 -1.51
CA ARG A 291 16.76 19.96 -1.60
C ARG A 291 16.26 20.78 -2.78
N ASN A 292 16.35 20.23 -3.98
CA ASN A 292 15.52 20.64 -5.09
C ASN A 292 14.14 20.24 -4.62
N GLY A 293 13.48 21.18 -3.93
CA GLY A 293 12.08 21.08 -3.61
C GLY A 293 11.39 20.60 -4.88
N LYS A 294 10.68 19.49 -4.75
CA LYS A 294 9.78 18.89 -5.75
C LYS A 294 9.69 19.78 -6.99
N ASN A 295 10.35 19.38 -8.08
CA ASN A 295 10.04 19.88 -9.40
C ASN A 295 8.55 19.64 -9.63
N LYS A 296 7.72 20.58 -9.16
CA LYS A 296 6.47 20.92 -9.82
C LYS A 296 6.92 21.27 -11.22
N THR A 297 6.65 20.37 -12.15
CA THR A 297 6.74 20.61 -13.58
C THR A 297 6.11 21.97 -13.87
N ARG A 298 6.95 23.00 -14.06
CA ARG A 298 6.55 24.17 -14.83
C ARG A 298 6.45 23.66 -16.27
N PRO A 299 5.30 23.81 -16.95
CA PRO A 299 5.20 23.40 -18.33
C PRO A 299 6.13 24.27 -19.18
N VAL A 300 6.91 23.60 -20.04
CA VAL A 300 7.76 24.19 -21.05
C VAL A 300 6.87 24.89 -22.08
N GLU A 301 7.10 26.20 -22.27
CA GLU A 301 6.58 26.94 -23.41
C GLU A 301 7.25 26.43 -24.69
N THR A 302 6.51 25.70 -25.51
CA THR A 302 6.82 25.55 -26.94
C THR A 302 5.90 26.45 -27.73
N THR A 303 6.50 27.47 -28.33
CA THR A 303 5.91 28.47 -29.20
C THR A 303 5.61 27.85 -30.56
N MET A 304 4.33 27.67 -30.92
CA MET A 304 3.86 27.72 -32.31
C MET A 304 2.37 28.06 -32.38
N GLY A 305 2.04 29.12 -33.14
CA GLY A 305 0.72 29.32 -33.75
C GLY A 305 -0.38 29.96 -32.91
N ARG A 306 -0.42 31.30 -32.88
CA ARG A 306 -1.54 32.11 -32.36
C ARG A 306 -2.88 31.77 -33.04
N ALA A 307 -3.86 31.35 -32.23
CA ALA A 307 -5.26 31.71 -32.40
C ALA A 307 -5.80 32.13 -31.01
N LYS A 308 -6.31 33.37 -30.90
CA LYS A 308 -6.74 34.00 -29.65
C LYS A 308 -7.95 33.27 -29.02
N PRO A 309 -7.92 32.92 -27.72
CA PRO A 309 -9.14 32.64 -26.98
C PRO A 309 -9.68 33.94 -26.36
N THR A 310 -10.86 34.33 -26.79
CA THR A 310 -11.69 35.35 -26.14
C THR A 310 -12.06 34.92 -24.73
N SER A 311 -11.76 35.80 -23.78
CA SER A 311 -12.26 35.79 -22.41
C SER A 311 -13.79 35.78 -22.37
N VAL A 312 -14.38 34.82 -21.66
CA VAL A 312 -15.74 34.98 -21.11
C VAL A 312 -15.63 34.82 -19.60
N ILE A 313 -15.44 35.97 -18.96
CA ILE A 313 -15.83 36.21 -17.58
C ILE A 313 -17.37 36.23 -17.56
N GLY A 314 -17.96 35.48 -16.62
CA GLY A 314 -19.32 35.65 -16.10
C GLY A 314 -20.43 35.93 -17.10
N ARG A 315 -21.13 34.88 -17.54
CA ARG A 315 -22.56 35.00 -17.82
C ARG A 315 -23.31 34.37 -16.66
N GLU A 316 -24.12 35.19 -16.00
CA GLU A 316 -25.25 34.74 -15.21
C GLU A 316 -25.95 33.60 -15.95
N GLU A 317 -26.09 32.47 -15.29
CA GLU A 317 -26.97 31.42 -15.77
C GLU A 317 -28.36 32.03 -15.96
N ASP A 318 -28.87 31.99 -17.19
CA ASP A 318 -30.26 32.26 -17.51
C ASP A 318 -31.15 31.37 -16.63
N ILE A 319 -31.61 31.94 -15.52
CA ILE A 319 -32.67 31.38 -14.69
C ILE A 319 -33.92 31.39 -15.55
N ARG A 320 -34.20 30.28 -16.25
CA ARG A 320 -35.56 30.03 -16.71
C ARG A 320 -36.44 30.08 -15.45
N PRO A 321 -37.45 30.95 -15.38
CA PRO A 321 -38.27 31.08 -14.19
C PRO A 321 -38.83 29.71 -13.84
N SER A 322 -38.67 29.31 -12.58
CA SER A 322 -39.28 28.07 -12.09
C SER A 322 -40.79 28.15 -12.36
N ARG A 323 -41.44 27.03 -12.70
CA ARG A 323 -42.92 26.97 -12.84
C ARG A 323 -43.65 27.50 -11.59
N LEU A 324 -42.95 27.62 -10.46
CA LEU A 324 -43.39 28.32 -9.24
C LEU A 324 -43.61 29.82 -9.48
N GLY A 325 -42.72 30.49 -10.20
CA GLY A 325 -42.84 31.90 -10.57
C GLY A 325 -43.99 32.16 -11.55
N GLU A 326 -44.32 31.20 -12.43
CA GLU A 326 -45.50 31.27 -13.30
C GLU A 326 -46.81 31.02 -12.54
N PHE A 327 -46.78 30.16 -11.51
CA PHE A 327 -47.94 29.88 -10.66
C PHE A 327 -48.41 31.12 -9.87
N PHE A 328 -47.49 31.90 -9.30
CA PHE A 328 -47.81 33.16 -8.60
C PHE A 328 -48.07 34.35 -9.54
N ARG A 329 -47.75 34.24 -10.83
CA ARG A 329 -48.15 35.23 -11.84
C ARG A 329 -49.63 35.14 -12.19
N ASN A 330 -50.31 34.01 -11.88
CA ASN A 330 -51.74 33.91 -12.06
C ASN A 330 -52.46 34.57 -10.86
N PRO A 331 -53.15 35.70 -11.07
CA PRO A 331 -53.75 36.48 -9.98
C PRO A 331 -54.81 35.70 -9.21
N ILE A 332 -55.44 34.69 -9.81
CA ILE A 332 -56.44 33.83 -9.16
C ILE A 332 -55.77 32.96 -8.08
N TRP A 333 -54.61 32.37 -8.38
CA TRP A 333 -53.91 31.50 -7.43
C TRP A 333 -53.19 32.27 -6.33
N ALA A 334 -52.62 33.43 -6.66
CA ALA A 334 -52.07 34.35 -5.65
C ALA A 334 -53.16 34.84 -4.68
N PHE A 335 -54.35 35.17 -5.19
CA PHE A 335 -55.50 35.55 -4.37
C PHE A 335 -56.02 34.41 -3.50
N VAL A 336 -56.16 33.20 -4.03
CA VAL A 336 -56.59 32.01 -3.25
C VAL A 336 -55.59 31.71 -2.12
N PHE A 337 -54.29 31.82 -2.38
CA PHE A 337 -53.24 31.57 -1.38
C PHE A 337 -53.22 32.64 -0.29
N ALA A 338 -53.31 33.93 -0.66
CA ALA A 338 -53.39 35.03 0.30
C ALA A 338 -54.67 34.98 1.16
N THR A 339 -55.80 34.61 0.55
CA THR A 339 -57.08 34.49 1.25
C THR A 339 -57.07 33.30 2.23
N ALA A 340 -56.49 32.16 1.83
CA ALA A 340 -56.30 31.00 2.71
C ALA A 340 -55.41 31.31 3.93
N LEU A 341 -54.31 32.03 3.71
CA LEU A 341 -53.38 32.40 4.78
C LEU A 341 -54.01 33.42 5.75
N SER A 342 -54.74 34.40 5.23
CA SER A 342 -55.48 35.36 6.04
C SER A 342 -56.61 34.70 6.85
N GLY A 343 -57.27 33.68 6.29
CA GLY A 343 -58.26 32.86 6.98
C GLY A 343 -57.69 32.06 8.14
N LEU A 344 -56.52 31.43 7.98
CA LEU A 344 -55.88 30.65 9.04
C LEU A 344 -55.47 31.51 10.25
N VAL A 345 -55.14 32.78 10.03
CA VAL A 345 -54.70 33.70 11.10
C VAL A 345 -55.87 34.45 11.75
N LEU A 346 -56.83 34.92 10.96
CA LEU A 346 -57.96 35.73 11.47
C LEU A 346 -59.11 34.88 11.98
N ALA A 347 -59.38 33.71 11.38
CA ALA A 347 -60.55 32.91 11.72
C ALA A 347 -60.65 32.54 13.22
N PRO A 348 -59.57 32.14 13.94
CA PRO A 348 -59.65 31.83 15.36
C PRO A 348 -60.05 33.04 16.23
N ILE A 349 -59.67 34.24 15.81
CA ILE A 349 -59.86 35.49 16.56
C ILE A 349 -61.32 35.95 16.48
N ILE A 350 -61.96 35.84 15.31
CA ILE A 350 -63.33 36.29 15.09
C ILE A 350 -64.38 35.17 15.20
N TRP A 351 -63.95 33.90 15.30
CA TRP A 351 -64.82 32.71 15.37
C TRP A 351 -65.97 32.81 16.39
N PRO A 352 -65.78 33.34 17.61
CA PRO A 352 -66.86 33.41 18.59
C PRO A 352 -67.98 34.38 18.20
N ALA A 353 -67.65 35.44 17.44
CA ALA A 353 -68.57 36.51 17.07
C ALA A 353 -69.32 36.27 15.75
N LEU A 354 -68.96 35.24 14.99
CA LEU A 354 -69.58 34.95 13.69
C LEU A 354 -70.94 34.26 13.83
N LYS A 355 -71.88 34.65 12.97
CA LYS A 355 -73.18 33.97 12.84
C LYS A 355 -72.98 32.55 12.26
N PRO A 356 -73.83 31.56 12.62
CA PRO A 356 -73.66 30.16 12.19
C PRO A 356 -73.52 29.97 10.68
N GLN A 357 -74.31 30.70 9.89
CA GLN A 357 -74.27 30.64 8.42
C GLN A 357 -72.92 31.08 7.84
N THR A 358 -72.25 32.03 8.49
CA THR A 358 -70.93 32.53 8.07
C THR A 358 -69.81 31.55 8.45
N LYS A 359 -70.00 30.73 9.49
CA LYS A 359 -69.02 29.69 9.87
C LYS A 359 -68.92 28.57 8.82
N TYR A 360 -70.04 28.19 8.20
CA TYR A 360 -70.04 27.19 7.12
C TYR A 360 -69.24 27.66 5.88
N PHE A 361 -69.29 28.96 5.57
CA PHE A 361 -68.47 29.54 4.49
C PHE A 361 -66.96 29.42 4.78
N TRP A 362 -66.53 29.71 6.00
CA TRP A 362 -65.12 29.59 6.40
C TRP A 362 -64.62 28.14 6.45
N ILE A 363 -65.48 27.19 6.85
CA ILE A 363 -65.16 25.75 6.79
C ILE A 363 -64.99 25.31 5.34
N GLY A 364 -65.91 25.70 4.44
CA GLY A 364 -65.81 25.39 3.01
C GLY A 364 -64.57 26.00 2.36
N ALA A 365 -64.23 27.25 2.70
CA ALA A 365 -63.02 27.92 2.22
C ALA A 365 -61.73 27.25 2.73
N GLY A 366 -61.71 26.79 3.99
CA GLY A 366 -60.58 26.06 4.57
C GLY A 366 -60.34 24.70 3.92
N VAL A 367 -61.41 23.95 3.60
CA VAL A 367 -61.30 22.67 2.88
C VAL A 367 -60.77 22.87 1.46
N LEU A 368 -61.24 23.89 0.73
CA LEU A 368 -60.76 24.22 -0.62
C LEU A 368 -59.28 24.66 -0.61
N ALA A 369 -58.87 25.44 0.39
CA ALA A 369 -57.47 25.82 0.58
C ALA A 369 -56.56 24.62 0.88
N GLY A 370 -57.02 23.69 1.73
CA GLY A 370 -56.29 22.46 2.04
C GLY A 370 -56.09 21.56 0.82
N LEU A 371 -57.13 21.39 -0.01
CA LEU A 371 -57.03 20.62 -1.26
C LEU A 371 -56.08 21.28 -2.28
N GLY A 372 -56.08 22.62 -2.36
CA GLY A 372 -55.14 23.36 -3.21
C GLY A 372 -53.68 23.22 -2.77
N LEU A 373 -53.41 23.23 -1.46
CA LEU A 373 -52.07 23.04 -0.90
C LEU A 373 -51.53 21.62 -1.14
N VAL A 374 -52.39 20.59 -1.00
CA VAL A 374 -52.02 19.20 -1.29
C VAL A 374 -51.70 19.01 -2.79
N GLY A 375 -52.49 19.61 -3.67
CA GLY A 375 -52.21 19.61 -5.12
C GLY A 375 -50.90 20.32 -5.48
N PHE A 376 -50.59 21.43 -4.81
CA PHE A 376 -49.34 22.17 -4.99
C PHE A 376 -48.11 21.38 -4.52
N ILE A 377 -48.19 20.77 -3.33
CA ILE A 377 -47.11 19.92 -2.80
C ILE A 377 -46.87 18.74 -3.73
N LYS A 378 -47.93 18.08 -4.23
CA LYS A 378 -47.80 16.98 -5.19
C LYS A 378 -47.11 17.41 -6.48
N LEU A 379 -47.48 18.56 -7.04
CA LEU A 379 -46.85 19.10 -8.26
C LEU A 379 -45.36 19.44 -8.07
N VAL A 380 -44.99 19.98 -6.90
CA VAL A 380 -43.59 20.29 -6.56
C VAL A 380 -42.78 19.00 -6.40
N MET A 381 -43.35 18.00 -5.71
CA MET A 381 -42.71 16.70 -5.48
C MET A 381 -42.53 15.91 -6.78
N ASP A 382 -43.52 15.89 -7.67
CA ASP A 382 -43.45 15.19 -8.96
C ASP A 382 -42.36 15.82 -9.88
N ASN A 383 -42.22 17.15 -9.86
CA ASN A 383 -41.23 17.87 -10.66
C ASN A 383 -39.79 17.74 -10.10
N LEU A 384 -39.64 17.68 -8.78
CA LEU A 384 -38.36 17.36 -8.14
C LEU A 384 -37.95 15.91 -8.41
N SER A 385 -38.90 14.97 -8.36
CA SER A 385 -38.66 13.56 -8.63
C SER A 385 -38.21 13.32 -10.07
N ALA A 386 -38.85 13.97 -11.05
CA ALA A 386 -38.45 13.89 -12.45
C ALA A 386 -37.03 14.42 -12.69
N ARG A 387 -36.67 15.57 -12.09
CA ARG A 387 -35.32 16.15 -12.21
C ARG A 387 -34.23 15.29 -11.56
N LEU A 388 -34.56 14.62 -10.46
CA LEU A 388 -33.63 13.70 -9.79
C LEU A 388 -33.40 12.43 -10.61
N ILE A 389 -34.44 11.89 -11.25
CA ILE A 389 -34.35 10.73 -12.14
C ILE A 389 -33.54 11.07 -13.40
N ASP A 390 -33.76 12.23 -14.01
CA ASP A 390 -32.99 12.69 -15.17
C ASP A 390 -31.52 12.88 -14.80
N ARG A 391 -31.23 13.49 -13.65
CA ARG A 391 -29.86 13.69 -13.18
C ARG A 391 -29.14 12.39 -12.81
N GLU A 392 -29.87 11.45 -12.21
CA GLU A 392 -29.37 10.10 -11.93
C GLU A 392 -29.02 9.35 -13.23
N THR A 393 -29.84 9.53 -14.27
CA THR A 393 -29.63 8.90 -15.59
C THR A 393 -28.42 9.51 -16.31
N GLU A 394 -28.25 10.84 -16.26
CA GLU A 394 -27.07 11.53 -16.77
C GLU A 394 -25.78 11.11 -16.04
N LEU A 395 -25.79 11.09 -14.70
CA LEU A 395 -24.65 10.66 -13.90
C LEU A 395 -24.26 9.21 -14.17
N ARG A 396 -25.24 8.32 -14.41
CA ARG A 396 -24.99 6.92 -14.80
C ARG A 396 -24.36 6.81 -16.18
N ALA A 397 -24.78 7.65 -17.14
CA ALA A 397 -24.21 7.67 -18.47
C ALA A 397 -22.79 8.24 -18.48
N GLU A 398 -22.55 9.33 -17.75
CA GLU A 398 -21.22 9.94 -17.56
C GLU A 398 -20.26 8.97 -16.88
N LEU A 399 -20.68 8.35 -15.77
CA LEU A 399 -19.87 7.37 -15.04
C LEU A 399 -19.56 6.13 -15.88
N LYS A 400 -20.52 5.64 -16.66
CA LYS A 400 -20.32 4.50 -17.57
C LYS A 400 -19.32 4.84 -18.68
N GLN A 401 -19.39 6.05 -19.24
CA GLN A 401 -18.48 6.50 -20.28
C GLN A 401 -17.06 6.71 -19.74
N GLU A 402 -16.94 7.26 -18.53
CA GLU A 402 -15.66 7.48 -17.84
C GLU A 402 -14.99 6.15 -17.46
N LEU A 403 -15.77 5.16 -17.00
CA LEU A 403 -15.32 3.78 -16.78
C LEU A 403 -14.84 3.10 -18.07
N LEU A 404 -15.55 3.29 -19.18
CA LEU A 404 -15.14 2.74 -20.49
C LEU A 404 -13.84 3.39 -21.00
N ASP A 405 -13.64 4.68 -20.76
CA ASP A 405 -12.42 5.40 -21.12
C ASP A 405 -11.23 4.98 -20.25
N GLU A 406 -11.42 4.75 -18.95
CA GLU A 406 -10.38 4.16 -18.08
C GLU A 406 -10.05 2.72 -18.48
N LEU A 407 -11.07 1.91 -18.80
CA LEU A 407 -10.88 0.54 -19.29
C LEU A 407 -10.08 0.52 -20.60
N SER A 408 -10.33 1.47 -21.51
CA SER A 408 -9.58 1.65 -22.76
C SER A 408 -8.13 2.08 -22.54
N LYS A 409 -7.87 2.92 -21.52
CA LYS A 409 -6.50 3.33 -21.14
C LYS A 409 -5.72 2.17 -20.53
N SER A 410 -6.36 1.36 -19.68
CA SER A 410 -5.77 0.15 -19.09
C SER A 410 -5.42 -0.92 -20.14
N THR A 411 -6.29 -1.14 -21.12
CA THR A 411 -5.99 -2.06 -22.25
C THR A 411 -4.82 -1.57 -23.11
N LYS A 412 -4.71 -0.25 -23.34
CA LYS A 412 -3.55 0.33 -24.04
C LYS A 412 -2.26 0.21 -23.24
N ALA A 413 -2.31 0.33 -21.91
CA ALA A 413 -1.16 0.13 -21.04
C ALA A 413 -0.69 -1.34 -21.03
N ALA A 414 -1.63 -2.29 -21.02
CA ALA A 414 -1.35 -3.71 -21.19
C ALA A 414 -0.71 -4.02 -22.57
N ASP A 415 -1.15 -3.36 -23.64
CA ASP A 415 -0.55 -3.49 -24.97
C ASP A 415 0.87 -2.90 -25.05
N VAL A 416 1.19 -1.85 -24.28
CA VAL A 416 2.53 -1.27 -24.19
C VAL A 416 3.46 -2.17 -23.36
N ALA A 417 2.99 -2.72 -22.24
CA ALA A 417 3.71 -3.72 -21.46
C ALA A 417 4.00 -4.97 -22.31
N ARG A 418 3.01 -5.45 -23.07
CA ARG A 418 3.16 -6.56 -24.03
C ARG A 418 4.24 -6.27 -25.08
N ARG A 419 4.35 -5.04 -25.58
CA ARG A 419 5.41 -4.62 -26.51
C ARG A 419 6.80 -4.58 -25.86
N ARG A 420 6.91 -4.10 -24.61
CA ARG A 420 8.18 -4.08 -23.86
C ARG A 420 8.67 -5.49 -23.51
N THR A 421 7.78 -6.36 -23.03
CA THR A 421 8.10 -7.78 -22.77
C THR A 421 8.49 -8.50 -24.06
N ASN A 422 7.79 -8.25 -25.17
CA ASN A 422 8.19 -8.77 -26.48
C ASN A 422 9.55 -8.23 -26.94
N SER A 423 9.90 -6.99 -26.59
CA SER A 423 11.23 -6.42 -26.84
C SER A 423 12.32 -7.10 -26.00
N SER A 424 12.07 -7.39 -24.73
CA SER A 424 13.00 -8.14 -23.86
C SER A 424 13.18 -9.59 -24.31
N ILE A 425 12.08 -10.26 -24.71
CA ILE A 425 12.13 -11.60 -25.32
C ILE A 425 12.91 -11.55 -26.63
N GLN A 426 12.75 -10.49 -27.43
CA GLN A 426 13.49 -10.33 -28.68
C GLN A 426 14.99 -10.06 -28.42
N SER A 427 15.33 -9.30 -27.37
CA SER A 427 16.71 -9.10 -26.93
C SER A 427 17.36 -10.42 -26.50
N LEU A 428 16.67 -11.21 -25.67
CA LEU A 428 17.12 -12.54 -25.25
C LEU A 428 17.25 -13.50 -26.45
N ARG A 429 16.33 -13.44 -27.41
CA ARG A 429 16.46 -14.22 -28.67
C ARG A 429 17.68 -13.82 -29.47
N ASN A 430 18.00 -12.54 -29.55
CA ASN A 430 19.19 -12.06 -30.26
C ASN A 430 20.46 -12.50 -29.54
N GLU A 431 20.47 -12.44 -28.20
CA GLU A 431 21.59 -12.89 -27.37
C GLU A 431 21.82 -14.40 -27.45
N VAL A 432 20.74 -15.20 -27.49
CA VAL A 432 20.80 -16.64 -27.78
C VAL A 432 21.34 -16.90 -29.19
N LYS A 433 20.97 -16.07 -30.18
CA LYS A 433 21.47 -16.19 -31.56
C LYS A 433 22.96 -15.86 -31.67
N ASP A 434 23.42 -14.87 -30.93
CA ASP A 434 24.83 -14.50 -30.82
C ASP A 434 25.63 -15.60 -30.10
N ILE A 435 25.05 -16.22 -29.07
CA ILE A 435 25.59 -17.38 -28.36
C ILE A 435 25.68 -18.62 -29.27
N GLU A 436 24.64 -18.92 -30.05
CA GLU A 436 24.63 -20.02 -31.04
C GLU A 436 25.66 -19.82 -32.17
N SER A 437 26.13 -18.58 -32.39
CA SER A 437 27.15 -18.23 -33.38
C SER A 437 28.60 -18.33 -32.87
N HIS A 438 28.81 -18.49 -31.56
CA HIS A 438 30.13 -18.65 -30.95
C HIS A 438 30.46 -20.15 -30.75
N GLU A 439 31.54 -20.63 -31.39
CA GLU A 439 32.03 -22.03 -31.39
C GLU A 439 32.44 -22.64 -30.02
N ALA A 440 32.09 -22.01 -28.90
CA ALA A 440 32.62 -22.37 -27.56
C ALA A 440 31.63 -23.05 -26.61
N LEU A 441 30.33 -23.13 -26.93
CA LEU A 441 29.32 -23.72 -26.04
C LEU A 441 28.88 -25.11 -26.52
N SER A 442 28.87 -26.07 -25.59
CA SER A 442 28.43 -27.43 -25.87
C SER A 442 26.93 -27.47 -26.14
N LYS A 443 26.48 -28.44 -26.95
CA LYS A 443 25.06 -28.66 -27.25
C LYS A 443 24.19 -28.78 -25.99
N THR A 444 24.75 -29.32 -24.92
CA THR A 444 24.10 -29.49 -23.62
C THR A 444 23.85 -28.15 -22.90
N GLU A 445 24.78 -27.20 -22.99
CA GLU A 445 24.61 -25.86 -22.40
C GLU A 445 23.53 -25.05 -23.12
N ILE A 446 23.46 -25.18 -24.46
CA ILE A 446 22.42 -24.55 -25.27
C ILE A 446 21.04 -25.13 -24.93
N GLU A 447 20.92 -26.45 -24.75
CA GLU A 447 19.65 -27.08 -24.35
C GLU A 447 19.22 -26.68 -22.93
N ALA A 448 20.16 -26.55 -21.99
CA ALA A 448 19.88 -26.07 -20.63
C ALA A 448 19.36 -24.62 -20.62
N LEU A 449 19.99 -23.72 -21.40
CA LEU A 449 19.54 -22.34 -21.55
C LEU A 449 18.16 -22.24 -22.21
N LYS A 450 17.88 -23.09 -23.22
CA LYS A 450 16.55 -23.16 -23.86
C LYS A 450 15.46 -23.60 -22.88
N ALA A 451 15.71 -24.65 -22.10
CA ALA A 451 14.77 -25.11 -21.08
C ALA A 451 14.52 -24.04 -20.00
N GLN A 452 15.57 -23.30 -19.62
CA GLN A 452 15.46 -22.21 -18.65
C GLN A 452 14.65 -21.03 -19.20
N LEU A 453 14.84 -20.66 -20.47
CA LEU A 453 14.07 -19.61 -21.13
C LEU A 453 12.59 -19.99 -21.26
N GLU A 454 12.30 -21.26 -21.54
CA GLU A 454 10.92 -21.77 -21.63
C GLU A 454 10.23 -21.75 -20.26
N ASN A 455 10.93 -22.18 -19.21
CA ASN A 455 10.44 -22.06 -17.82
C ASN A 455 10.18 -20.62 -17.40
N GLN A 456 11.08 -19.68 -17.75
CA GLN A 456 10.86 -18.25 -17.50
C GLN A 456 9.64 -17.72 -18.27
N THR A 457 9.48 -18.10 -19.53
CA THR A 457 8.34 -17.70 -20.36
C THR A 457 7.02 -18.20 -19.77
N GLN A 458 6.99 -19.45 -19.28
CA GLN A 458 5.83 -20.01 -18.59
C GLN A 458 5.55 -19.30 -17.27
N ALA A 459 6.58 -19.00 -16.48
CA ALA A 459 6.44 -18.26 -15.23
C ALA A 459 5.88 -16.84 -15.46
N THR A 460 6.30 -16.15 -16.52
CA THR A 460 5.74 -14.86 -16.93
C THR A 460 4.26 -14.98 -17.30
N ARG A 461 3.86 -16.00 -18.08
CA ARG A 461 2.44 -16.23 -18.39
C ARG A 461 1.61 -16.53 -17.14
N ALA A 462 2.11 -17.38 -16.24
CA ALA A 462 1.46 -17.66 -14.97
C ALA A 462 1.36 -16.40 -14.07
N MET A 463 2.31 -15.47 -14.19
CA MET A 463 2.23 -14.17 -13.53
C MET A 463 1.17 -13.27 -14.18
N GLU A 464 1.08 -13.20 -15.51
CA GLU A 464 0.01 -12.49 -16.23
C GLU A 464 -1.38 -13.02 -15.86
N ASP A 465 -1.53 -14.33 -15.73
CA ASP A 465 -2.77 -14.98 -15.31
C ASP A 465 -3.13 -14.63 -13.86
N ARG A 466 -2.14 -14.66 -12.94
CA ARG A 466 -2.36 -14.25 -11.54
C ARG A 466 -2.76 -12.78 -11.41
N ILE A 467 -2.13 -11.90 -12.18
CA ILE A 467 -2.50 -10.47 -12.24
C ILE A 467 -3.92 -10.31 -12.77
N SER A 468 -4.24 -10.97 -13.88
CA SER A 468 -5.58 -10.95 -14.49
C SER A 468 -6.64 -11.47 -13.52
N HIS A 469 -6.34 -12.54 -12.79
CA HIS A 469 -7.22 -13.08 -11.76
C HIS A 469 -7.43 -12.10 -10.60
N ARG A 470 -6.38 -11.43 -10.10
CA ARG A 470 -6.48 -10.42 -9.04
C ARG A 470 -7.30 -9.20 -9.48
N ILE A 471 -7.12 -8.75 -10.72
CA ILE A 471 -7.93 -7.66 -11.32
C ILE A 471 -9.39 -8.09 -11.42
N ASN A 472 -9.67 -9.28 -11.94
CA ASN A 472 -11.04 -9.80 -12.05
C ASN A 472 -11.69 -10.00 -10.68
N ALA A 473 -10.94 -10.45 -9.68
CA ALA A 473 -11.41 -10.56 -8.31
C ALA A 473 -11.70 -9.19 -7.68
N ALA A 474 -10.85 -8.18 -7.93
CA ALA A 474 -11.10 -6.81 -7.53
C ALA A 474 -12.35 -6.24 -8.21
N HIS A 475 -12.50 -6.43 -9.52
CA HIS A 475 -13.71 -6.07 -10.27
C HIS A 475 -14.96 -6.75 -9.71
N GLY A 476 -14.90 -8.04 -9.40
CA GLY A 476 -16.01 -8.80 -8.82
C GLY A 476 -16.41 -8.28 -7.43
N ARG A 477 -15.43 -7.93 -6.58
CA ARG A 477 -15.68 -7.32 -5.27
C ARG A 477 -16.32 -5.93 -5.40
N ILE A 478 -15.75 -5.07 -6.24
CA ILE A 478 -16.28 -3.72 -6.51
C ILE A 478 -17.71 -3.81 -7.03
N TYR A 479 -17.96 -4.72 -7.99
CA TYR A 479 -19.30 -4.93 -8.55
C TYR A 479 -20.30 -5.40 -7.47
N THR A 480 -19.91 -6.38 -6.65
CA THR A 480 -20.78 -6.93 -5.60
C THR A 480 -21.13 -5.87 -4.55
N GLU A 481 -20.15 -5.09 -4.10
CA GLU A 481 -20.35 -4.06 -3.10
C GLU A 481 -21.13 -2.87 -3.69
N SER A 482 -20.90 -2.52 -4.96
CA SER A 482 -21.71 -1.52 -5.68
C SER A 482 -23.17 -1.94 -5.81
N GLN A 483 -23.43 -3.23 -6.06
CA GLN A 483 -24.79 -3.80 -6.08
C GLN A 483 -25.44 -3.82 -4.70
N LYS A 484 -24.65 -3.95 -3.63
CA LYS A 484 -25.13 -3.83 -2.24
C LYS A 484 -25.51 -2.38 -1.93
N VAL A 485 -24.64 -1.42 -2.26
CA VAL A 485 -24.94 0.03 -2.15
C VAL A 485 -26.19 0.41 -2.96
N LEU A 486 -26.33 -0.09 -4.19
CA LEU A 486 -27.55 0.12 -5.00
C LEU A 486 -28.81 -0.46 -4.34
N ARG A 487 -28.72 -1.65 -3.75
CA ARG A 487 -29.85 -2.25 -2.99
C ARG A 487 -30.18 -1.46 -1.73
N ASP A 488 -29.17 -0.97 -1.02
CA ASP A 488 -29.36 -0.15 0.19
C ASP A 488 -29.99 1.20 -0.19
N LEU A 489 -29.55 1.84 -1.27
CA LEU A 489 -30.15 3.05 -1.83
C LEU A 489 -31.61 2.82 -2.30
N GLN A 490 -31.91 1.66 -2.90
CA GLN A 490 -33.29 1.28 -3.27
C GLN A 490 -34.17 0.98 -2.06
N ARG A 491 -33.58 0.55 -0.93
CA ARG A 491 -34.27 0.24 0.32
C ARG A 491 -34.57 1.49 1.14
N ILE A 492 -33.83 2.59 0.94
CA ILE A 492 -34.16 3.91 1.48
C ILE A 492 -35.42 4.42 0.76
N LYS A 493 -36.58 3.96 1.23
CA LYS A 493 -37.87 4.58 0.93
C LYS A 493 -37.99 5.91 1.69
N SER A 494 -38.72 6.82 1.06
CA SER A 494 -38.95 8.24 1.30
C SER A 494 -39.43 8.71 2.69
N GLU A 495 -39.17 8.02 3.80
CA GLU A 495 -39.80 8.34 5.10
C GLU A 495 -38.88 8.93 6.18
N ASP A 496 -37.58 9.15 5.93
CA ASP A 496 -36.76 9.86 6.93
C ASP A 496 -35.54 10.58 6.29
N ILE A 497 -35.75 11.84 5.88
CA ILE A 497 -34.76 12.69 5.17
C ILE A 497 -33.52 12.98 6.04
N GLY A 498 -33.66 12.93 7.37
CA GLY A 498 -32.57 13.20 8.32
C GLY A 498 -31.59 12.04 8.51
N LYS A 499 -32.07 10.78 8.53
CA LYS A 499 -31.22 9.58 8.62
C LYS A 499 -30.51 9.28 7.30
N SER A 500 -31.20 9.53 6.19
CA SER A 500 -30.67 9.33 4.85
C SER A 500 -29.48 10.23 4.52
N ALA A 501 -29.36 11.45 5.06
CA ALA A 501 -28.19 12.29 4.84
C ALA A 501 -26.90 11.74 5.47
N ALA A 502 -26.99 11.15 6.67
CA ALA A 502 -25.86 10.52 7.35
C ALA A 502 -25.46 9.19 6.69
N GLU A 503 -26.44 8.40 6.25
CA GLU A 503 -26.23 7.17 5.50
C GLU A 503 -25.64 7.45 4.11
N ILE A 504 -26.12 8.48 3.40
CA ILE A 504 -25.56 8.94 2.12
C ILE A 504 -24.14 9.44 2.31
N ALA A 505 -23.83 10.18 3.39
CA ALA A 505 -22.48 10.63 3.70
C ALA A 505 -21.54 9.44 3.98
N ALA A 506 -22.01 8.40 4.69
CA ALA A 506 -21.25 7.18 4.94
C ALA A 506 -21.01 6.35 3.67
N ILE A 507 -22.01 6.26 2.78
CA ILE A 507 -21.88 5.63 1.46
C ILE A 507 -20.87 6.41 0.61
N LYS A 508 -20.93 7.75 0.62
CA LYS A 508 -20.00 8.61 -0.13
C LYS A 508 -18.57 8.51 0.39
N ALA A 509 -18.38 8.42 1.70
CA ALA A 509 -17.08 8.19 2.32
C ALA A 509 -16.50 6.81 1.95
N THR A 510 -17.34 5.77 1.91
CA THR A 510 -16.93 4.43 1.44
C THR A 510 -16.53 4.46 -0.04
N LEU A 511 -17.29 5.17 -0.89
CA LEU A 511 -17.00 5.30 -2.31
C LEU A 511 -15.70 6.11 -2.56
N ASP A 512 -15.48 7.18 -1.79
CA ASP A 512 -14.26 7.98 -1.90
C ASP A 512 -13.02 7.21 -1.41
N ALA A 513 -13.15 6.39 -0.36
CA ALA A 513 -12.10 5.48 0.09
C ALA A 513 -11.76 4.43 -1.01
N GLN A 514 -12.78 3.88 -1.67
CA GLN A 514 -12.59 2.93 -2.78
C GLN A 514 -11.98 3.60 -4.02
N LYS A 515 -12.38 4.83 -4.35
CA LYS A 515 -11.72 5.63 -5.41
C LYS A 515 -10.26 5.89 -5.09
N GLN A 516 -9.94 6.14 -3.84
CA GLN A 516 -8.57 6.38 -3.40
C GLN A 516 -7.73 5.10 -3.42
N GLU A 517 -8.31 3.95 -3.11
CA GLU A 517 -7.69 2.63 -3.29
C GLU A 517 -7.47 2.28 -4.77
N LEU A 518 -8.47 2.50 -5.64
CA LEU A 518 -8.35 2.33 -7.09
C LEU A 518 -7.29 3.24 -7.70
N LYS A 519 -7.26 4.51 -7.28
CA LYS A 519 -6.25 5.48 -7.73
C LYS A 519 -4.86 5.13 -7.22
N MET A 520 -4.74 4.56 -6.02
CA MET A 520 -3.48 4.00 -5.55
C MET A 520 -3.08 2.79 -6.39
N LEU A 521 -3.99 1.87 -6.67
CA LEU A 521 -3.73 0.69 -7.49
C LEU A 521 -3.34 1.10 -8.93
N ASP A 522 -3.96 2.12 -9.50
CA ASP A 522 -3.64 2.68 -10.82
C ASP A 522 -2.29 3.42 -10.84
N GLN A 523 -1.96 4.16 -9.76
CA GLN A 523 -0.64 4.78 -9.60
C GLN A 523 0.47 3.75 -9.36
N GLN A 524 0.19 2.71 -8.57
CA GLN A 524 1.05 1.54 -8.39
C GLN A 524 1.29 0.85 -9.73
N PHE A 525 0.22 0.60 -10.48
CA PHE A 525 0.29 0.00 -11.81
C PHE A 525 1.07 0.88 -12.79
N SER A 526 0.87 2.19 -12.81
CA SER A 526 1.60 3.16 -13.65
C SER A 526 3.07 3.34 -13.26
N LYS A 527 3.45 3.09 -12.00
CA LYS A 527 4.83 3.16 -11.50
C LYS A 527 5.60 1.85 -11.71
N ARG A 528 4.88 0.71 -11.74
CA ARG A 528 5.40 -0.62 -12.14
C ARG A 528 5.69 -0.76 -13.63
N LEU A 529 4.98 0.01 -14.47
CA LEU A 529 5.08 0.03 -15.93
C LEU A 529 6.23 0.93 -16.38
#